data_AF-A0A1H0GZ48-F1
#
_entry.id   AF-A0A1H0GZ48-F1
#
_cell.length_a   1.000
_cell.length_b   1.000
_cell.length_c   1.000
_cell.angle_alpha   90.00
_cell.angle_beta   90.00
_cell.angle_gamma   90.00
#
_symmetry.space_group_name_H-M   'P 1'
#
loop_
_entity.id
_entity.type
_entity.pdbx_description
1 polymer ?
#
loop_
_entity_poly.entity_id
_entity_poly.type
_entity_poly.pdbx_seq_one_letter_code
_entity_poly.pdbx_strand_id
1 'polypeptide(L)'
;MAEKINISKSNIKIELTPALKQFYEFKEKYPDAVLLFRCGDYYEAYEQDAEACEKILGITLSMHNGRKETAFPHHALDVYLPKLIRVGKRVAICDQLESPKNLKKGESV
;
A
#
# COMPACT_ATOMS: atom_id res chain seq x y z
N MET A 1 -4.53 -19.12 -39.77
CA MET A 1 -4.90 -19.69 -38.46
C MET A 1 -4.01 -19.03 -37.42
N ALA A 2 -4.58 -18.36 -36.43
CA ALA A 2 -3.82 -17.76 -35.33
C ALA A 2 -4.32 -18.39 -34.03
N GLU A 3 -3.42 -19.06 -33.33
CA GLU A 3 -3.69 -19.72 -32.05
C GLU A 3 -3.87 -18.69 -30.94
N LYS A 4 -4.95 -18.84 -30.17
CA LYS A 4 -5.17 -18.10 -28.93
C LYS A 4 -4.21 -18.63 -27.88
N ILE A 5 -3.26 -17.80 -27.44
CA ILE A 5 -2.45 -18.10 -26.27
C ILE A 5 -3.36 -17.92 -25.04
N ASN A 6 -3.86 -19.04 -24.52
CA ASN A 6 -4.59 -19.09 -23.25
C ASN A 6 -3.57 -19.17 -22.12
N ILE A 7 -3.20 -18.01 -21.56
CA ILE A 7 -2.38 -17.98 -20.35
C ILE A 7 -3.28 -18.44 -19.21
N SER A 8 -3.13 -19.71 -18.83
CA SER A 8 -3.66 -20.22 -17.58
C SER A 8 -3.21 -19.28 -16.47
N LYS A 9 -4.18 -18.68 -15.77
CA LYS A 9 -3.95 -17.98 -14.51
C LYS A 9 -3.12 -18.91 -13.63
N SER A 10 -1.83 -18.64 -13.55
CA SER A 10 -0.94 -19.31 -12.62
C SER A 10 -1.56 -19.11 -11.25
N ASN A 11 -1.84 -20.22 -10.59
CA ASN A 11 -2.49 -20.31 -9.30
C ASN A 11 -1.50 -19.85 -8.21
N ILE A 12 -0.96 -18.63 -8.35
CA ILE A 12 -0.27 -17.94 -7.28
C ILE A 12 -1.40 -17.54 -6.34
N LYS A 13 -1.54 -18.28 -5.23
CA LYS A 13 -2.23 -17.77 -4.05
C LYS A 13 -1.42 -16.55 -3.60
N ILE A 14 -1.67 -15.40 -4.23
CA ILE A 14 -1.22 -14.12 -3.73
C ILE A 14 -1.99 -14.00 -2.43
N GLU A 15 -1.36 -14.31 -1.31
CA GLU A 15 -1.93 -13.99 0.00
C GLU A 15 -2.02 -12.46 0.03
N LEU A 16 -3.18 -11.96 -0.41
CA LEU A 16 -3.52 -10.56 -0.36
C LEU A 16 -3.54 -10.19 1.12
N THR A 17 -2.49 -9.50 1.56
CA THR A 17 -2.43 -8.93 2.89
C THR A 17 -3.67 -8.04 3.08
N PRO A 18 -4.18 -7.88 4.32
CA PRO A 18 -5.30 -6.99 4.59
C PRO A 18 -5.09 -5.58 3.99
N ALA A 19 -3.87 -5.05 4.07
CA ALA A 19 -3.48 -3.77 3.49
C ALA A 19 -3.62 -3.76 1.95
N LEU A 20 -3.20 -4.82 1.27
CA LEU A 20 -3.30 -4.90 -0.20
C LEU A 20 -4.76 -5.00 -0.68
N LYS A 21 -5.64 -5.67 0.06
CA LYS A 21 -7.08 -5.67 -0.26
C LYS A 21 -7.67 -4.27 -0.14
N GLN A 22 -7.32 -3.55 0.92
CA GLN A 22 -7.74 -2.17 1.15
C GLN A 22 -7.17 -1.22 0.10
N PHE A 23 -5.93 -1.45 -0.36
CA PHE A 23 -5.34 -0.71 -1.47
C PHE A 23 -6.24 -0.73 -2.70
N TYR A 24 -6.63 -1.92 -3.18
CA TYR A 24 -7.49 -2.00 -4.37
C TYR A 24 -8.85 -1.31 -4.16
N GLU A 25 -9.48 -1.50 -2.99
CA GLU A 25 -10.77 -0.86 -2.68
C GLU A 25 -10.65 0.68 -2.63
N PHE A 26 -9.62 1.21 -1.97
CA PHE A 26 -9.41 2.64 -1.89
C PHE A 26 -8.93 3.23 -3.20
N LYS A 27 -8.22 2.47 -4.03
CA LYS A 27 -7.79 2.95 -5.35
C LYS A 27 -8.95 3.11 -6.31
N GLU A 28 -10.00 2.29 -6.20
CA GLU A 28 -11.26 2.51 -6.94
C GLU A 28 -11.96 3.81 -6.52
N LYS A 29 -11.93 4.15 -5.22
CA LYS A 29 -12.55 5.37 -4.66
C LYS A 29 -11.71 6.63 -4.87
N TYR A 30 -10.39 6.48 -4.88
CA TYR A 30 -9.41 7.56 -4.92
C TYR A 30 -8.31 7.28 -5.96
N PRO A 31 -8.65 7.21 -7.26
CA PRO A 31 -7.71 6.81 -8.31
C PRO A 31 -6.51 7.78 -8.44
N ASP A 32 -6.72 9.06 -8.15
CA ASP A 32 -5.69 10.10 -8.26
C ASP A 32 -4.82 10.27 -7.01
N ALA A 33 -5.18 9.62 -5.90
CA ALA A 33 -4.46 9.74 -4.65
C ALA A 33 -3.32 8.71 -4.57
N VAL A 34 -2.17 9.15 -4.06
CA VAL A 34 -1.10 8.24 -3.61
C VAL A 34 -1.53 7.69 -2.26
N LEU A 35 -1.75 6.38 -2.19
CA LEU A 35 -2.13 5.70 -0.95
C LEU A 35 -0.88 5.23 -0.20
N LEU A 36 -0.73 5.68 1.05
CA LEU A 36 0.34 5.28 1.96
C LEU A 36 -0.25 4.48 3.12
N PHE A 37 0.03 3.18 3.17
CA PHE A 37 -0.45 2.29 4.23
C PHE A 37 0.58 2.18 5.33
N ARG A 38 0.20 2.47 6.58
CA ARG A 38 1.07 2.25 7.72
C ARG A 38 1.03 0.77 8.13
N CYS A 39 2.19 0.11 8.04
CA CYS A 39 2.42 -1.23 8.53
C CYS A 39 3.49 -1.16 9.63
N GLY A 40 3.04 -1.00 10.88
CA GLY A 40 3.94 -0.82 12.03
C GLY A 40 4.82 0.42 11.89
N ASP A 41 6.13 0.20 11.75
CA ASP A 41 7.15 1.26 11.65
C ASP A 41 7.41 1.75 10.22
N TYR A 42 6.67 1.25 9.22
CA TYR A 42 6.86 1.59 7.82
C TYR A 42 5.58 2.10 7.17
N TYR A 43 5.74 2.99 6.20
CA TYR A 43 4.72 3.29 5.20
C TYR A 43 5.02 2.53 3.92
N GLU A 44 3.99 1.88 3.38
CA GLU A 44 4.03 1.12 2.14
C GLU A 44 3.14 1.77 1.08
N ALA A 45 3.60 1.76 -0.17
CA ALA A 45 2.82 2.10 -1.36
C ALA A 45 2.94 0.98 -2.38
N TYR A 46 1.89 0.77 -3.18
CA TYR A 46 1.80 -0.36 -4.11
C TYR A 46 1.55 0.10 -5.54
N GLU A 47 1.97 -0.73 -6.51
CA GLU A 47 1.72 -0.58 -7.95
C GLU A 47 2.09 0.83 -8.47
N GLN A 48 1.12 1.57 -9.01
CA GLN A 48 1.33 2.90 -9.56
C GLN A 48 1.75 3.92 -8.50
N ASP A 49 1.31 3.74 -7.26
CA ASP A 49 1.69 4.61 -6.14
C ASP A 49 3.13 4.34 -5.72
N ALA A 50 3.58 3.08 -5.80
CA ALA A 50 4.98 2.72 -5.61
C ALA A 50 5.90 3.37 -6.65
N GLU A 51 5.52 3.35 -7.93
CA GLU A 51 6.27 4.04 -8.99
C GLU A 51 6.31 5.57 -8.80
N ALA A 52 5.22 6.16 -8.31
CA ALA A 52 5.19 7.58 -8.00
C ALA A 52 6.14 7.92 -6.84
N CYS A 53 6.12 7.11 -5.78
CA CYS A 53 7.03 7.24 -4.66
C CYS A 53 8.50 7.08 -5.08
N GLU A 54 8.83 6.10 -5.91
CA GLU A 54 10.18 5.93 -6.46
C GLU A 54 10.64 7.20 -7.20
N LYS A 55 9.85 7.67 -8.17
CA LYS A 55 10.22 8.82 -9.01
C LYS A 55 10.30 10.15 -8.26
N ILE A 56 9.41 10.38 -7.30
CA ILE A 56 9.30 11.68 -6.59
C ILE A 56 10.20 11.71 -5.35
N LEU A 57 10.26 10.61 -4.60
CA LEU A 57 10.93 10.54 -3.31
C LEU A 57 12.33 9.92 -3.40
N GLY A 58 12.64 9.23 -4.50
CA GLY A 58 13.91 8.50 -4.66
C GLY A 58 13.98 7.24 -3.81
N ILE A 59 12.84 6.68 -3.45
CA ILE A 59 12.75 5.43 -2.66
C ILE A 59 12.92 4.24 -3.59
N THR A 60 13.64 3.22 -3.15
CA THR A 60 13.82 1.99 -3.93
C THR A 60 12.49 1.30 -4.21
N LEU A 61 12.22 1.07 -5.50
CA LEU A 61 11.12 0.23 -5.98
C LEU A 61 11.50 -1.24 -5.87
N SER A 62 10.67 -2.03 -5.19
CA SER A 62 10.83 -3.46 -5.01
C SER A 62 9.72 -4.24 -5.74
N MET A 63 10.00 -5.48 -6.11
CA MET A 63 9.03 -6.41 -6.68
C MET A 63 8.73 -7.53 -5.69
N HIS A 64 7.48 -7.64 -5.25
CA HIS A 64 7.05 -8.67 -4.30
C HIS A 64 5.82 -9.39 -4.85
N ASN A 65 5.92 -10.72 -4.99
CA ASN A 65 4.85 -11.57 -5.53
C ASN A 65 4.26 -11.02 -6.85
N GLY A 66 5.13 -10.50 -7.73
CA GLY A 66 4.74 -9.97 -9.04
C GLY A 66 4.16 -8.55 -9.01
N ARG A 67 4.22 -7.84 -7.88
CA ARG A 67 3.67 -6.50 -7.69
C ARG A 67 4.77 -5.52 -7.32
N LYS A 68 4.61 -4.26 -7.72
CA LYS A 68 5.53 -3.18 -7.35
C LYS A 68 5.20 -2.65 -5.96
N GLU A 69 6.21 -2.44 -5.14
CA GLU A 69 6.05 -1.87 -3.82
C GLU A 69 7.22 -0.95 -3.45
N THR A 70 6.93 0.06 -2.63
CA THR A 70 7.94 0.88 -1.97
C THR A 70 7.62 0.92 -0.49
N ALA A 71 8.65 0.95 0.36
CA ALA A 71 8.48 1.11 1.80
C ALA A 71 9.48 2.14 2.34
N PHE A 72 9.07 2.91 3.33
CA PHE A 72 9.97 3.82 4.05
C PHE A 72 9.61 3.94 5.53
N PRO A 73 10.57 4.28 6.41
CA PRO A 73 10.30 4.38 7.85
C PRO A 73 9.26 5.46 8.18
N HIS A 74 8.39 5.22 9.15
CA HIS A 74 7.26 6.11 9.48
C HIS A 74 7.70 7.56 9.76
N HIS A 75 8.83 7.75 10.42
CA HIS A 75 9.37 9.07 10.74
C HIS A 75 9.82 9.87 9.49
N ALA A 76 10.06 9.20 8.36
CA ALA A 76 10.36 9.87 7.11
C ALA A 76 9.11 10.45 6.42
N LEU A 77 7.90 10.17 6.93
CA LEU A 77 6.66 10.76 6.42
C LEU A 77 6.69 12.28 6.47
N ASP A 78 7.20 12.87 7.56
CA ASP A 78 7.27 14.32 7.73
C ASP A 78 8.17 14.99 6.67
N VAL A 79 9.13 14.24 6.12
CA VAL A 79 10.02 14.69 5.06
C VAL A 79 9.44 14.43 3.67
N TYR A 80 8.72 13.31 3.48
CA TYR A 80 8.25 12.86 2.18
C TYR A 80 6.87 13.38 1.80
N LEU A 81 5.97 13.50 2.76
CA LEU A 81 4.62 14.00 2.53
C LEU A 81 4.63 15.41 1.90
N PRO A 82 5.43 16.38 2.38
CA PRO A 82 5.50 17.70 1.75
C PRO A 82 6.03 17.66 0.31
N LYS A 83 6.92 16.72 -0.02
CA LYS A 83 7.46 16.56 -1.39
C LYS A 83 6.38 16.08 -2.35
N LEU A 84 5.58 15.08 -1.94
CA LEU A 84 4.44 14.60 -2.73
C LEU A 84 3.41 15.72 -2.95
N ILE A 85 3.07 16.46 -1.90
CA ILE A 85 2.10 17.57 -2.00
C ILE A 85 2.63 18.68 -2.93
N ARG A 86 3.91 19.03 -2.83
CA ARG A 86 4.53 20.08 -3.67
C ARG A 86 4.47 19.80 -5.16
N VAL A 87 4.52 18.54 -5.57
CA VAL A 87 4.38 18.13 -6.97
C VAL A 87 2.92 17.93 -7.39
N GLY A 88 1.97 18.39 -6.56
CA GLY A 88 0.53 18.37 -6.85
C GLY A 88 -0.14 17.02 -6.63
N LYS A 89 0.51 16.06 -5.94
CA LYS A 89 -0.13 14.79 -5.61
C LYS A 89 -1.08 14.95 -4.43
N ARG A 90 -2.27 14.39 -4.56
CA ARG A 90 -3.14 14.11 -3.42
C ARG A 90 -2.59 12.86 -2.73
N VAL A 91 -2.47 12.90 -1.41
CA VAL A 91 -1.93 11.78 -0.63
C VAL A 91 -2.96 11.37 0.41
N ALA A 92 -3.24 10.07 0.50
CA ALA A 92 -4.08 9.51 1.55
C ALA A 92 -3.22 8.61 2.43
N ILE A 93 -3.24 8.89 3.74
CA ILE A 93 -2.51 8.11 4.73
C ILE A 93 -3.51 7.16 5.38
N CYS A 94 -3.30 5.87 5.18
CA CYS A 94 -4.09 4.80 5.75
C CYS A 94 -3.33 4.25 6.96
N ASP A 95 -3.54 4.85 8.13
CA ASP A 95 -3.03 4.28 9.37
C ASP A 95 -3.91 3.09 9.75
N GLN A 96 -3.35 1.88 9.74
CA GLN A 96 -4.05 0.73 10.25
C GLN A 96 -4.10 0.89 11.78
N LEU A 97 -5.12 1.60 12.25
CA LEU A 97 -5.53 1.55 13.64
C LEU A 97 -5.70 0.07 13.96
N GLU A 98 -4.78 -0.50 14.73
CA GLU A 98 -5.10 -1.68 15.52
C GLU A 98 -6.38 -1.26 16.25
N SER A 99 -7.51 -1.87 15.87
CA SER A 99 -8.69 -1.87 16.72
C SER A 99 -8.15 -2.13 18.12
N PRO A 100 -8.45 -1.30 19.13
CA PRO A 100 -8.10 -1.67 20.49
C PRO A 100 -8.66 -3.07 20.64
N LYS A 101 -7.78 -4.06 20.87
CA LYS A 101 -8.20 -5.36 21.35
C LYS A 101 -9.11 -5.00 22.50
N ASN A 102 -10.41 -5.21 22.32
CA ASN A 102 -11.35 -5.07 23.41
C ASN A 102 -10.93 -6.17 24.40
N LEU A 103 -10.09 -5.73 25.33
CA LEU A 103 -9.77 -6.36 26.58
C LEU A 103 -11.09 -6.57 27.31
N LYS A 104 -11.76 -7.71 27.06
CA LYS A 104 -12.54 -8.33 28.12
C LYS A 104 -11.64 -9.31 28.85
N LYS A 105 -10.74 -8.74 29.66
CA LYS A 105 -10.18 -9.41 30.83
C LYS A 105 -11.27 -9.34 31.91
N GLY A 106 -11.41 -10.43 32.66
CA GLY A 106 -12.59 -10.76 33.46
C GLY A 106 -13.15 -9.68 34.37
N GLU A 107 -14.47 -9.72 34.53
CA GLU A 107 -15.10 -9.45 35.81
C GLU A 107 -15.66 -10.78 36.31
N SER A 108 -15.06 -11.23 37.40
CA SER A 108 -15.69 -12.12 38.37
C SER A 108 -16.89 -11.40 38.96
N VAL A 109 -18.04 -12.07 39.00
CA VAL A 109 -18.89 -12.25 40.18
C VAL A 109 -19.83 -13.42 39.93
#